data_AF-A0A967B7M8-F1
#
_entry.id   AF-A0A967B7M8-F1
#
_cell.length_a   1.000
_cell.length_b   1.000
_cell.length_c   1.000
_cell.angle_alpha   90.00
_cell.angle_beta   90.00
_cell.angle_gamma   90.00
#
_symmetry.space_group_name_H-M   'P 1'
#
loop_
_entity.id
_entity.type
_entity.pdbx_description
1 polymer ?
#
loop_
_entity_poly.entity_id
_entity_poly.type
_entity_poly.pdbx_seq_one_letter_code
_entity_poly.pdbx_strand_id
1 'polypeptide(L)'
;MRSSGELNLSGAGGTSSRHTKLEGHDLGLPGIAGAERRILTLDDPVVALTRTQSIAGGLEFTPQTSAGPQLQLACFFETRDQREWAVIPTTHPQGPDPRRPIFRATERSLSVNLRFVTELERFFVIALVRTPGRMMPGGTLTVGLYGGARLEIPLDSNSTYGAKALLTAYLVEGRLVLRAEHDPFSGTLQQVASVYGYDAISWRDPFTPLI
;
A
#
# COMPACT_ATOMS: atom_id res chain seq x y z
N MET A 1 24.79 57.38 -47.48
CA MET A 1 24.32 58.11 -46.27
C MET A 1 23.27 57.23 -45.61
N ARG A 2 23.63 56.53 -44.52
CA ARG A 2 23.34 56.89 -43.11
C ARG A 2 21.82 57.00 -42.87
N SER A 3 21.18 56.43 -41.86
CA SER A 3 21.66 55.76 -40.63
C SER A 3 20.42 55.40 -39.80
N SER A 4 20.38 54.16 -39.30
CA SER A 4 20.02 53.73 -37.93
C SER A 4 18.62 53.91 -37.34
N GLY A 5 18.19 52.84 -36.65
CA GLY A 5 17.09 52.83 -35.68
C GLY A 5 16.75 51.41 -35.21
N GLU A 6 17.73 50.67 -34.69
CA GLU A 6 17.52 49.44 -33.90
C GLU A 6 16.79 49.76 -32.58
N LEU A 7 15.82 48.92 -32.20
CA LEU A 7 15.49 48.67 -30.80
C LEU A 7 15.34 47.16 -30.59
N ASN A 8 16.36 46.61 -29.96
CA ASN A 8 16.40 45.30 -29.31
C ASN A 8 15.43 45.29 -28.12
N LEU A 9 14.60 44.25 -28.03
CA LEU A 9 14.12 43.72 -26.76
C LEU A 9 14.35 42.21 -26.75
N SER A 10 15.46 41.85 -26.13
CA SER A 10 15.78 40.51 -25.66
C SER A 10 14.84 40.13 -24.51
N GLY A 11 14.24 38.95 -24.60
CA GLY A 11 13.42 38.37 -23.54
C GLY A 11 13.46 36.86 -23.69
N ALA A 12 14.29 36.24 -22.85
CA ALA A 12 14.57 34.82 -22.81
C ALA A 12 13.32 33.96 -22.57
N GLY A 13 13.31 32.75 -23.13
CA GLY A 13 12.27 31.76 -22.85
C GLY A 13 12.49 30.49 -23.65
N GLY A 14 13.66 29.87 -23.50
CA GLY A 14 13.95 28.57 -24.09
C GLY A 14 12.96 27.52 -23.62
N THR A 15 12.04 27.11 -24.48
CA THR A 15 11.29 25.86 -24.34
C THR A 15 12.03 24.77 -25.11
N SER A 16 13.24 24.48 -24.65
CA SER A 16 13.83 23.17 -24.90
C SER A 16 13.02 22.19 -24.06
N SER A 17 12.04 21.55 -24.70
CA SER A 17 11.47 20.30 -24.20
C SER A 17 12.61 19.28 -24.18
N ARG A 18 13.36 19.29 -23.08
CA ARG A 18 14.26 18.20 -22.74
C ARG A 18 13.37 17.04 -22.34
N HIS A 19 13.04 16.21 -23.32
CA HIS A 19 12.92 14.78 -23.05
C HIS A 19 14.27 14.32 -22.52
N THR A 20 14.44 14.42 -21.20
CA THR A 20 15.51 13.74 -20.50
C THR A 20 15.29 12.26 -20.77
N LYS A 21 16.17 11.70 -21.58
CA LYS A 21 16.29 10.27 -21.83
C LYS A 21 16.32 9.59 -20.45
N LEU A 22 15.28 8.81 -20.13
CA LEU A 22 15.20 8.00 -18.91
C LEU A 22 16.28 6.93 -18.98
N GLU A 23 17.52 7.29 -18.64
CA GLU A 23 18.59 6.33 -18.45
C GLU A 23 18.44 5.72 -17.06
N GLY A 24 17.65 4.64 -17.01
CA GLY A 24 17.35 3.87 -15.82
C GLY A 24 15.92 3.35 -15.90
N HIS A 25 15.72 2.05 -15.66
CA HIS A 25 14.42 1.45 -15.40
C HIS A 25 13.80 2.03 -14.12
N ASP A 26 13.47 3.31 -14.13
CA ASP A 26 12.81 4.00 -13.05
C ASP A 26 11.36 4.15 -13.45
N LEU A 27 10.45 3.61 -12.63
CA LEU A 27 9.02 3.52 -12.95
C LEU A 27 8.35 4.90 -13.10
N GLY A 28 9.10 6.00 -12.98
CA GLY A 28 8.59 7.37 -12.92
C GLY A 28 7.75 7.65 -11.68
N LEU A 29 7.73 6.71 -10.73
CA LEU A 29 6.94 6.79 -9.50
C LEU A 29 7.76 7.41 -8.37
N PRO A 30 7.11 8.13 -7.43
CA PRO A 30 7.78 8.63 -6.24
C PRO A 30 8.46 7.50 -5.46
N GLY A 31 9.71 7.70 -5.05
CA GLY A 31 10.44 6.76 -4.20
C GLY A 31 10.40 7.16 -2.72
N ILE A 32 11.03 6.32 -1.87
CA ILE A 32 11.33 6.64 -0.47
C ILE A 32 12.78 6.29 -0.14
N ALA A 33 13.52 7.24 0.41
CA ALA A 33 14.90 7.07 0.83
C ALA A 33 15.02 6.41 2.22
N GLY A 34 16.23 5.95 2.57
CA GLY A 34 16.51 5.44 3.92
C GLY A 34 16.27 6.51 4.98
N ALA A 35 15.71 6.11 6.13
CA ALA A 35 15.32 6.99 7.24
C ALA A 35 14.30 8.12 6.90
N GLU A 36 13.77 8.16 5.68
CA GLU A 36 12.74 9.13 5.30
C GLU A 36 11.39 8.79 5.96
N ARG A 37 10.66 9.83 6.37
CA ARG A 37 9.25 9.73 6.74
C ARG A 37 8.42 10.36 5.62
N ARG A 38 7.51 9.59 5.03
CA ARG A 38 6.58 10.06 3.99
C ARG A 38 5.14 9.79 4.37
N ILE A 39 4.28 10.79 4.18
CA ILE A 39 2.83 10.64 4.36
C ILE A 39 2.24 10.41 2.96
N LEU A 40 1.51 9.31 2.78
CA LEU A 40 0.74 9.07 1.57
C LEU A 40 -0.60 9.79 1.72
N THR A 41 -0.87 10.71 0.81
CA THR A 41 -2.07 11.56 0.81
C THR A 41 -2.93 11.26 -0.42
N LEU A 42 -4.12 11.85 -0.48
CA LEU A 42 -4.97 11.74 -1.66
C LEU A 42 -4.25 12.19 -2.95
N ASP A 43 -3.43 13.25 -2.85
CA ASP A 43 -2.71 13.83 -3.99
C ASP A 43 -1.39 13.09 -4.29
N ASP A 44 -0.81 12.42 -3.30
CA ASP A 44 0.41 11.60 -3.44
C ASP A 44 0.24 10.23 -2.75
N PRO A 45 -0.59 9.34 -3.32
CA PRO A 45 -0.96 8.10 -2.65
C PRO A 45 0.02 6.96 -2.92
N VAL A 46 0.98 7.13 -3.84
CA VAL A 46 1.81 6.03 -4.38
C VAL A 46 3.27 6.22 -4.01
N VAL A 47 3.92 5.13 -3.64
CA VAL A 47 5.37 5.05 -3.51
C VAL A 47 5.89 3.74 -4.11
N ALA A 48 6.96 3.84 -4.89
CA ALA A 48 7.71 2.69 -5.37
C ALA A 48 8.93 2.47 -4.49
N LEU A 49 9.06 1.25 -3.96
CA LEU A 49 10.27 0.84 -3.26
C LEU A 49 11.40 0.61 -4.27
N THR A 50 12.63 0.88 -3.85
CA THR A 50 13.79 0.43 -4.63
C THR A 50 13.83 -1.10 -4.69
N ARG A 51 14.58 -1.66 -5.65
CA ARG A 51 14.78 -3.13 -5.72
C ARG A 51 15.33 -3.68 -4.41
N THR A 52 16.31 -2.99 -3.81
CA THR A 52 16.90 -3.38 -2.52
C THR A 52 15.87 -3.36 -1.41
N GLN A 53 15.08 -2.28 -1.27
CA GLN A 53 14.03 -2.21 -0.25
C GLN A 53 12.93 -3.26 -0.47
N SER A 54 12.65 -3.64 -1.71
CA SER A 54 11.62 -4.62 -2.05
C SER A 54 11.97 -6.04 -1.63
N ILE A 55 13.26 -6.37 -1.44
CA ILE A 55 13.72 -7.72 -1.07
C ILE A 55 14.35 -7.79 0.33
N ALA A 56 14.68 -6.64 0.91
CA ALA A 56 15.40 -6.55 2.18
C ALA A 56 14.44 -6.56 3.37
N GLY A 57 14.58 -7.57 4.23
CA GLY A 57 13.90 -7.63 5.52
C GLY A 57 12.40 -7.85 5.39
N GLY A 58 11.61 -6.89 5.88
CA GLY A 58 10.15 -6.97 5.88
C GLY A 58 9.49 -5.59 5.91
N LEU A 59 8.17 -5.58 5.65
CA LEU A 59 7.30 -4.45 5.94
C LEU A 59 6.52 -4.74 7.22
N GLU A 60 6.44 -3.76 8.12
CA GLU A 60 5.62 -3.86 9.33
C GLU A 60 4.52 -2.81 9.29
N PHE A 61 3.28 -3.25 9.30
CA PHE A 61 2.09 -2.42 9.29
C PHE A 61 1.50 -2.36 10.70
N THR A 62 1.42 -1.16 11.27
CA THR A 62 0.90 -0.96 12.62
C THR A 62 -0.08 0.21 12.65
N PRO A 63 -1.34 0.01 13.07
CA PRO A 63 -2.26 1.10 13.29
C PRO A 63 -1.92 1.83 14.59
N GLN A 64 -1.76 3.15 14.50
CA GLN A 64 -1.59 4.06 15.62
C GLN A 64 -2.92 4.79 15.83
N THR A 65 -3.73 4.28 16.76
CA THR A 65 -5.07 4.81 17.04
C THR A 65 -5.26 5.00 18.55
N SER A 66 -6.11 5.94 18.94
CA SER A 66 -6.45 6.19 20.35
C SER A 66 -7.48 5.17 20.89
N ALA A 67 -8.12 4.38 20.04
CA ALA A 67 -9.27 3.53 20.39
C ALA A 67 -8.90 2.09 20.85
N GLY A 68 -7.63 1.79 21.10
CA GLY A 68 -7.20 0.45 21.53
C GLY A 68 -7.33 -0.63 20.43
N PRO A 69 -7.45 -1.93 20.78
CA PRO A 69 -7.37 -3.06 19.83
C PRO A 69 -8.65 -3.26 18.99
N GLN A 70 -9.46 -2.22 18.80
CA GLN A 70 -10.74 -2.28 18.08
C GLN A 70 -10.57 -2.31 16.56
N LEU A 71 -9.37 -1.97 16.09
CA LEU A 71 -8.93 -2.04 14.70
C LEU A 71 -7.89 -3.14 14.55
N GLN A 72 -8.21 -4.17 13.78
CA GLN A 72 -7.28 -5.23 13.40
C GLN A 72 -6.90 -5.09 11.93
N LEU A 73 -5.72 -5.60 11.56
CA LEU A 73 -5.29 -5.64 10.16
C LEU A 73 -5.46 -7.05 9.60
N ALA A 74 -6.02 -7.14 8.41
CA ALA A 74 -6.05 -8.34 7.59
C ALA A 74 -5.38 -8.08 6.23
N CYS A 75 -5.07 -9.14 5.50
CA CYS A 75 -4.46 -9.06 4.20
C CYS A 75 -5.12 -10.07 3.24
N PHE A 76 -5.40 -9.65 2.01
CA PHE A 76 -5.52 -10.58 0.89
C PHE A 76 -4.27 -10.50 0.04
N PHE A 77 -3.85 -11.63 -0.51
CA PHE A 77 -2.71 -11.64 -1.42
C PHE A 77 -2.87 -12.72 -2.49
N GLU A 78 -2.21 -12.48 -3.61
CA GLU A 78 -2.19 -13.36 -4.75
C GLU A 78 -0.74 -13.78 -5.02
N THR A 79 -0.53 -15.08 -5.12
CA THR A 79 0.77 -15.65 -5.47
C THR A 79 0.95 -15.77 -6.98
N ARG A 80 2.19 -15.93 -7.44
CA ARG A 80 2.51 -16.08 -8.88
C ARG A 80 1.81 -17.23 -9.57
N ASP A 81 1.40 -18.27 -8.83
CA ASP A 81 0.58 -19.38 -9.34
C ASP A 81 -0.92 -19.05 -9.36
N GLN A 82 -1.28 -17.76 -9.27
CA GLN A 82 -2.64 -17.21 -9.36
C GLN A 82 -3.58 -17.72 -8.26
N ARG A 83 -3.03 -18.07 -7.09
CA ARG A 83 -3.82 -18.45 -5.92
C ARG A 83 -4.02 -17.27 -5.00
N GLU A 84 -5.27 -17.06 -4.61
CA GLU A 84 -5.65 -16.05 -3.65
C GLU A 84 -5.71 -16.63 -2.24
N TRP A 85 -5.25 -15.85 -1.27
CA TRP A 85 -5.23 -16.23 0.13
C TRP A 85 -5.66 -15.07 1.01
N ALA A 86 -6.17 -15.39 2.20
CA ALA A 86 -6.45 -14.42 3.24
C ALA A 86 -5.58 -14.67 4.48
N VAL A 87 -5.11 -13.58 5.09
CA VAL A 87 -4.48 -13.57 6.40
C VAL A 87 -5.33 -12.73 7.33
N ILE A 88 -5.84 -13.36 8.38
CA ILE A 88 -6.73 -12.76 9.37
C ILE A 88 -6.24 -13.14 10.77
N PRO A 89 -5.97 -12.18 11.67
CA PRO A 89 -5.31 -12.42 12.96
C PRO A 89 -5.90 -13.55 13.81
N THR A 90 -7.22 -13.72 13.78
CA THR A 90 -7.93 -14.64 14.70
C THR A 90 -8.26 -15.99 14.10
N THR A 91 -8.28 -16.12 12.77
CA THR A 91 -8.73 -17.35 12.08
C THR A 91 -7.60 -17.98 11.28
N HIS A 92 -6.84 -17.17 10.54
CA HIS A 92 -5.74 -17.62 9.69
C HIS A 92 -4.60 -16.60 9.78
N PRO A 93 -3.81 -16.61 10.86
CA PRO A 93 -2.87 -15.53 11.17
C PRO A 93 -1.63 -15.51 10.27
N GLN A 94 -1.48 -16.44 9.33
CA GLN A 94 -0.34 -16.49 8.43
C GLN A 94 -0.71 -17.11 7.08
N GLY A 95 0.14 -16.88 6.07
CA GLY A 95 0.00 -17.48 4.74
C GLY A 95 0.10 -19.01 4.74
N PRO A 96 -0.07 -19.66 3.57
CA PRO A 96 -0.30 -21.10 3.45
C PRO A 96 0.87 -21.97 3.92
N ASP A 97 2.11 -21.49 3.82
CA ASP A 97 3.28 -22.17 4.39
C ASP A 97 3.61 -21.60 5.79
N PRO A 98 3.31 -22.31 6.89
CA PRO A 98 3.59 -21.85 8.24
C PRO A 98 5.10 -21.79 8.56
N ARG A 99 5.95 -22.53 7.82
CA ARG A 99 7.40 -22.55 8.02
C ARG A 99 8.08 -21.37 7.34
N ARG A 100 7.49 -20.86 6.25
CA ARG A 100 8.01 -19.73 5.47
C ARG A 100 6.90 -18.74 5.11
N PRO A 101 6.18 -18.16 6.09
CA PRO A 101 5.04 -17.33 5.77
C PRO A 101 5.51 -16.00 5.19
N ILE A 102 4.91 -15.65 4.06
CA ILE A 102 5.07 -14.34 3.43
C ILE A 102 4.39 -13.27 4.28
N PHE A 103 3.21 -13.58 4.81
CA PHE A 103 2.45 -12.69 5.68
C PHE A 103 2.26 -13.30 7.06
N ARG A 104 2.34 -12.48 8.12
CA ARG A 104 1.83 -12.82 9.45
C ARG A 104 1.02 -11.66 10.01
N ALA A 105 -0.16 -11.93 10.53
CA ALA A 105 -0.99 -10.96 11.22
C ALA A 105 -1.12 -11.31 12.70
N THR A 106 -1.09 -10.27 13.53
CA THR A 106 -1.38 -10.32 14.95
C THR A 106 -2.58 -9.41 15.23
N GLU A 107 -3.07 -9.38 16.46
CA GLU A 107 -4.13 -8.43 16.83
C GLU A 107 -3.74 -6.96 16.66
N ARG A 108 -2.43 -6.65 16.55
CA ARG A 108 -1.91 -5.29 16.54
C ARG A 108 -1.14 -4.92 15.29
N SER A 109 -0.73 -5.89 14.48
CA SER A 109 0.10 -5.61 13.33
C SER A 109 -0.04 -6.65 12.23
N LEU A 110 0.39 -6.27 11.03
CA LEU A 110 0.55 -7.15 9.89
C LEU A 110 1.99 -7.01 9.41
N SER A 111 2.67 -8.13 9.19
CA SER A 111 4.06 -8.17 8.72
C SER A 111 4.13 -8.87 7.37
N VAL A 112 5.04 -8.39 6.51
CA VAL A 112 5.34 -8.98 5.20
C VAL A 112 6.82 -9.31 5.15
N ASN A 113 7.15 -10.58 4.95
CA ASN A 113 8.51 -11.04 4.76
C ASN A 113 8.93 -10.85 3.29
N LEU A 114 9.70 -9.80 3.04
CA LEU A 114 10.11 -9.39 1.70
C LEU A 114 11.11 -10.36 1.04
N ARG A 115 11.73 -11.26 1.81
CA ARG A 115 12.58 -12.33 1.24
C ARG A 115 11.84 -13.27 0.30
N PHE A 116 10.51 -13.33 0.43
CA PHE A 116 9.63 -14.16 -0.39
C PHE A 116 8.69 -13.31 -1.25
N VAL A 117 8.96 -12.01 -1.41
CA VAL A 117 8.10 -11.10 -2.21
C VAL A 117 8.00 -11.54 -3.67
N THR A 118 9.02 -12.23 -4.19
CA THR A 118 9.04 -12.75 -5.57
C THR A 118 8.05 -13.88 -5.78
N GLU A 119 7.43 -14.41 -4.72
CA GLU A 119 6.36 -15.40 -4.82
C GLU A 119 4.97 -14.71 -4.93
N LEU A 120 4.91 -13.39 -4.77
CA LEU A 120 3.69 -12.57 -4.86
C LEU A 120 3.54 -11.88 -6.22
N GLU A 121 2.29 -11.70 -6.62
CA GLU A 121 1.88 -10.76 -7.67
C GLU A 121 1.42 -9.44 -7.04
N ARG A 122 0.55 -9.54 -6.02
CA ARG A 122 -0.02 -8.39 -5.32
C ARG A 122 -0.50 -8.75 -3.92
N PHE A 123 -0.70 -7.72 -3.09
CA PHE A 123 -1.40 -7.85 -1.82
C PHE A 123 -2.22 -6.61 -1.48
N PHE A 124 -3.11 -6.78 -0.52
CA PHE A 124 -4.13 -5.80 -0.17
C PHE A 124 -4.36 -5.82 1.34
N VAL A 125 -4.03 -4.71 2.01
CA VAL A 125 -4.16 -4.52 3.46
C VAL A 125 -5.51 -3.88 3.79
N ILE A 126 -6.19 -4.49 4.77
CA ILE A 126 -7.58 -4.20 5.12
C ILE A 126 -7.68 -3.93 6.62
N ALA A 127 -8.43 -2.89 6.98
CA ALA A 127 -8.92 -2.65 8.32
C ALA A 127 -10.12 -3.55 8.61
N LEU A 128 -10.05 -4.33 9.69
CA LEU A 128 -11.20 -5.00 10.29
C LEU A 128 -11.63 -4.23 11.54
N VAL A 129 -12.83 -3.65 11.51
CA VAL A 129 -13.36 -2.82 12.59
C VAL A 129 -14.36 -3.62 13.42
N ARG A 130 -14.03 -3.81 14.70
CA ARG A 130 -14.86 -4.55 15.66
C ARG A 130 -15.65 -3.65 16.62
N THR A 131 -15.51 -2.33 16.47
CA THR A 131 -16.13 -1.34 17.35
C THR A 131 -17.66 -1.37 17.26
N PRO A 132 -18.37 -1.22 18.40
CA PRO A 132 -19.79 -0.86 18.38
C PRO A 132 -20.01 0.40 17.52
N GLY A 133 -20.98 0.35 16.61
CA GLY A 133 -21.24 1.45 15.65
C GLY A 133 -20.43 1.38 14.35
N ARG A 134 -19.49 0.42 14.23
CA ARG A 134 -18.68 0.18 13.01
C ARG A 134 -18.11 1.49 12.43
N MET A 135 -17.38 2.23 13.25
CA MET A 135 -16.72 3.47 12.83
C MET A 135 -15.22 3.28 12.89
N MET A 136 -14.52 3.77 11.87
CA MET A 136 -13.06 3.83 11.92
C MET A 136 -12.62 4.73 13.07
N PRO A 137 -11.59 4.36 13.85
CA PRO A 137 -11.17 5.14 15.02
C PRO A 137 -10.34 6.39 14.68
N GLY A 138 -10.10 6.68 13.39
CA GLY A 138 -9.09 7.65 12.97
C GLY A 138 -7.66 7.20 13.31
N GLY A 139 -6.70 8.12 13.14
CA GLY A 139 -5.29 7.90 13.49
C GLY A 139 -4.41 7.72 12.26
N THR A 140 -3.42 6.83 12.35
CA THR A 140 -2.43 6.64 11.27
C THR A 140 -2.02 5.17 11.17
N LEU A 141 -2.08 4.60 9.97
CA LEU A 141 -1.39 3.35 9.67
C LEU A 141 0.07 3.66 9.35
N THR A 142 0.99 3.09 10.11
CA THR A 142 2.43 3.23 9.86
C THR A 142 2.95 1.99 9.17
N VAL A 143 3.71 2.17 8.08
CA VAL A 143 4.45 1.08 7.42
C VAL A 143 5.93 1.30 7.67
N GLY A 144 6.54 0.47 8.49
CA GLY A 144 7.97 0.45 8.73
C GLY A 144 8.70 -0.32 7.63
N LEU A 145 9.81 0.23 7.14
CA LEU A 145 10.65 -0.37 6.11
C LEU A 145 12.09 -0.57 6.60
N TYR A 146 12.85 -1.35 5.84
CA TYR A 146 14.29 -1.47 6.04
C TYR A 146 14.99 -0.10 5.99
N GLY A 147 16.02 0.08 6.82
CA GLY A 147 16.81 1.32 6.88
C GLY A 147 16.11 2.48 7.60
N GLY A 148 15.07 2.19 8.41
CA GLY A 148 14.39 3.18 9.25
C GLY A 148 13.41 4.09 8.50
N ALA A 149 13.19 3.84 7.20
CA ALA A 149 12.19 4.55 6.44
C ALA A 149 10.77 4.19 6.92
N ARG A 150 9.85 5.15 6.83
CA ARG A 150 8.48 5.01 7.34
C ARG A 150 7.49 5.68 6.41
N LEU A 151 6.46 4.93 6.02
CA LEU A 151 5.27 5.46 5.38
C LEU A 151 4.17 5.66 6.41
N GLU A 152 3.35 6.67 6.19
CA GLU A 152 2.20 6.97 7.01
C GLU A 152 0.97 7.18 6.14
N ILE A 153 -0.11 6.51 6.51
CA ILE A 153 -1.40 6.61 5.84
C ILE A 153 -2.40 7.12 6.88
N PRO A 154 -2.89 8.36 6.74
CA PRO A 154 -3.94 8.88 7.61
C PRO A 154 -5.17 7.97 7.55
N LEU A 155 -5.67 7.58 8.72
CA LEU A 155 -6.92 6.84 8.86
C LEU A 155 -8.03 7.84 9.12
N ASP A 156 -9.12 7.75 8.35
CA ASP A 156 -10.31 8.57 8.59
C ASP A 156 -11.14 8.05 9.78
N SER A 157 -12.19 8.79 10.11
CA SER A 157 -13.15 8.44 11.16
C SER A 157 -14.54 8.16 10.60
N ASN A 158 -14.62 7.65 9.37
CA ASN A 158 -15.88 7.41 8.68
C ASN A 158 -16.53 6.08 9.14
N SER A 159 -17.84 5.97 8.95
CA SER A 159 -18.56 4.70 9.14
C SER A 159 -18.05 3.64 8.17
N THR A 160 -18.06 2.40 8.63
CA THR A 160 -17.71 1.20 7.89
C THR A 160 -18.78 0.12 8.09
N TYR A 161 -18.85 -0.83 7.18
CA TYR A 161 -19.68 -2.03 7.36
C TYR A 161 -18.90 -3.22 7.94
N GLY A 162 -17.67 -3.02 8.39
CA GLY A 162 -16.85 -4.00 9.10
C GLY A 162 -15.46 -4.17 8.51
N ALA A 163 -15.33 -3.98 7.19
CA ALA A 163 -14.04 -3.96 6.49
C ALA A 163 -13.85 -2.64 5.71
N LYS A 164 -12.59 -2.21 5.60
CA LYS A 164 -12.20 -1.02 4.83
C LYS A 164 -10.82 -1.20 4.20
N ALA A 165 -10.70 -0.88 2.92
CA ALA A 165 -9.41 -0.90 2.23
C ALA A 165 -8.46 0.16 2.80
N LEU A 166 -7.17 -0.18 2.97
CA LEU A 166 -6.17 0.76 3.47
C LEU A 166 -5.03 0.97 2.47
N LEU A 167 -4.51 -0.12 1.90
CA LEU A 167 -3.37 -0.08 1.01
C LEU A 167 -3.38 -1.25 0.05
N THR A 168 -3.12 -0.99 -1.23
CA THR A 168 -2.82 -2.00 -2.24
C THR A 168 -1.33 -2.01 -2.57
N ALA A 169 -0.81 -3.16 -2.94
CA ALA A 169 0.58 -3.33 -3.30
C ALA A 169 0.73 -4.27 -4.50
N TYR A 170 1.57 -3.89 -5.46
CA TYR A 170 1.84 -4.66 -6.67
C TYR A 170 3.33 -4.84 -6.88
N LEU A 171 3.74 -6.02 -7.36
CA LEU A 171 5.10 -6.25 -7.79
C LEU A 171 5.25 -5.84 -9.26
N VAL A 172 5.90 -4.69 -9.52
CA VAL A 172 6.10 -4.13 -10.86
C VAL A 172 7.60 -4.10 -11.18
N GLU A 173 8.02 -4.81 -12.23
CA GLU A 173 9.45 -4.92 -12.61
C GLU A 173 10.39 -5.34 -11.46
N GLY A 174 9.89 -6.18 -10.55
CA GLY A 174 10.63 -6.65 -9.36
C GLY A 174 10.76 -5.59 -8.24
N ARG A 175 9.97 -4.51 -8.31
CA ARG A 175 9.85 -3.48 -7.27
C ARG A 175 8.45 -3.53 -6.68
N LEU A 176 8.35 -3.38 -5.37
CA LEU A 176 7.05 -3.27 -4.72
C LEU A 176 6.55 -1.83 -4.83
N VAL A 177 5.39 -1.65 -5.44
CA VAL A 177 4.68 -0.38 -5.54
C VAL A 177 3.52 -0.41 -4.56
N LEU A 178 3.51 0.53 -3.61
CA LEU A 178 2.51 0.65 -2.56
C LEU A 178 1.59 1.84 -2.88
N ARG A 179 0.29 1.67 -2.71
CA ARG A 179 -0.71 2.72 -2.90
C ARG A 179 -1.65 2.79 -1.68
N ALA A 180 -1.75 3.97 -1.07
CA ALA A 180 -2.76 4.25 -0.07
C ALA A 180 -4.15 4.42 -0.69
N GLU A 181 -5.18 3.84 -0.06
CA GLU A 181 -6.57 3.90 -0.50
C GLU A 181 -7.34 4.93 0.36
N HIS A 182 -7.58 6.14 -0.17
CA HIS A 182 -8.13 7.29 0.60
C HIS A 182 -9.64 7.51 0.48
N ASP A 183 -10.29 7.00 -0.58
CA ASP A 183 -11.76 6.86 -0.66
C ASP A 183 -12.12 5.37 -0.81
N PRO A 184 -11.77 4.54 0.19
CA PRO A 184 -11.87 3.11 0.04
C PRO A 184 -13.32 2.66 0.17
N PHE A 185 -13.73 1.74 -0.70
CA PHE A 185 -14.96 1.00 -0.53
C PHE A 185 -15.01 0.37 0.87
N SER A 186 -16.14 0.55 1.56
CA SER A 186 -16.40 -0.11 2.83
C SER A 186 -17.63 -0.99 2.72
N GLY A 187 -17.48 -2.23 3.20
CA GLY A 187 -18.49 -3.26 3.07
C GLY A 187 -18.27 -4.39 4.06
N THR A 188 -18.89 -5.52 3.78
CA THR A 188 -18.45 -6.80 4.35
C THR A 188 -17.06 -7.16 3.84
N LEU A 189 -16.39 -8.09 4.51
CA LEU A 189 -15.04 -8.50 4.11
C LEU A 189 -15.03 -9.11 2.69
N GLN A 190 -16.08 -9.87 2.35
CA GLN A 190 -16.27 -10.43 1.01
C GLN A 190 -16.49 -9.36 -0.06
N GLN A 191 -17.31 -8.33 0.21
CA GLN A 191 -17.54 -7.26 -0.77
C GLN A 191 -16.27 -6.46 -1.02
N VAL A 192 -15.51 -6.16 0.04
CA VAL A 192 -14.21 -5.49 -0.08
C VAL A 192 -13.22 -6.36 -0.88
N ALA A 193 -13.19 -7.67 -0.66
CA ALA A 193 -12.37 -8.59 -1.46
C ALA A 193 -12.70 -8.49 -2.96
N SER A 194 -13.97 -8.63 -3.31
CA SER A 194 -14.44 -8.67 -4.70
C SER A 194 -14.25 -7.34 -5.44
N VAL A 195 -14.47 -6.19 -4.78
CA VAL A 195 -14.21 -4.85 -5.39
C VAL A 195 -12.73 -4.70 -5.77
N TYR A 196 -11.83 -5.32 -5.02
CA TYR A 196 -10.40 -5.33 -5.30
C TYR A 196 -9.96 -6.57 -6.11
N GLY A 197 -10.91 -7.32 -6.69
CA GLY A 197 -10.66 -8.44 -7.60
C GLY A 197 -10.10 -9.69 -6.93
N TYR A 198 -10.42 -9.93 -5.66
CA TYR A 198 -10.16 -11.20 -4.98
C TYR A 198 -11.43 -12.05 -4.97
N ASP A 199 -11.70 -12.71 -6.09
CA ASP A 199 -12.96 -13.41 -6.35
C ASP A 199 -12.85 -14.94 -6.19
N ALA A 200 -11.63 -15.48 -6.06
CA ALA A 200 -11.39 -16.92 -5.92
C ALA A 200 -11.43 -17.41 -4.46
N ILE A 201 -11.44 -16.50 -3.49
CA ILE A 201 -11.58 -16.84 -2.07
C ILE A 201 -12.98 -17.42 -1.82
N SER A 202 -13.05 -18.58 -1.16
CA SER A 202 -14.32 -19.18 -0.71
C SER A 202 -14.78 -18.57 0.61
N TRP A 203 -16.09 -18.54 0.88
CA TRP A 203 -16.67 -17.84 2.03
C TRP A 203 -17.70 -18.70 2.76
N ARG A 204 -17.65 -18.69 4.10
CA ARG A 204 -18.71 -19.29 4.95
C ARG A 204 -19.89 -18.35 5.07
N ASP A 205 -19.57 -17.07 5.27
CA ASP A 205 -20.48 -15.94 5.39
C ASP A 205 -19.73 -14.67 4.92
N PRO A 206 -20.41 -13.53 4.72
CA PRO A 206 -19.78 -12.32 4.15
C PRO A 206 -18.59 -11.75 4.94
N PHE A 207 -18.29 -12.25 6.14
CA PHE A 207 -17.21 -11.80 7.00
C PHE A 207 -16.12 -12.85 7.22
N THR A 208 -16.34 -14.10 6.79
CA THR A 208 -15.50 -15.25 7.17
C THR A 208 -15.08 -16.06 5.93
N PRO A 209 -13.83 -15.95 5.47
CA PRO A 209 -13.33 -16.79 4.38
C PRO A 209 -13.13 -18.24 4.83
N LEU A 210 -13.22 -19.16 3.87
CA LEU A 210 -12.85 -20.56 3.97
C LEU A 210 -11.55 -20.74 3.18
N ILE A 211 -10.43 -20.84 3.88
CA ILE A 211 -9.06 -20.94 3.34
C ILE A 211 -8.32 -22.12 3.93
#